data_AF-A0A1D7QC67-F1
#
_entry.id   AF-A0A1D7QC67-F1
#
_cell.length_a   1.000
_cell.length_b   1.000
_cell.length_c   1.000
_cell.angle_alpha   90.00
_cell.angle_beta   90.00
_cell.angle_gamma   90.00
#
_symmetry.space_group_name_H-M   'P 1'
#
loop_
_entity.id
_entity.type
_entity.pdbx_description
1 polymer ?
#
loop_
_entity_poly.entity_id
_entity_poly.type
_entity_poly.pdbx_seq_one_letter_code
_entity_poly.pdbx_strand_id
1 'polypeptide(L)'
;MRIEEANDLLKPGYLPFEAGYKRYEDGLLVIAARSSLMNITKEMIEWWVGYVHNTEQYSWWHKEDHVFSDWIGERGTGKYIGGTHIAHERLGGKEVHKLRINFLDPAVIMDTDKFKAAGVTAIHARLALDGEPGYVAKLLHFVRDTPYGCEMRSRFWMGYFEGNDLKNDFETRSRIYPDEMGAGLLKHCHEEMSNLGIFLPELYERETGIKVKIGSMADVL
;
A
#
# COMPACT_ATOMS: atom_id res chain seq x y z
N MET A 1 0.26 13.24 7.88
CA MET A 1 1.65 12.87 8.16
C MET A 1 2.46 13.11 6.90
N ARG A 2 3.51 13.93 6.94
CA ARG A 2 4.48 14.05 5.85
C ARG A 2 5.43 12.86 5.84
N ILE A 3 6.18 12.65 4.76
CA ILE A 3 7.00 11.44 4.60
C ILE A 3 8.16 11.39 5.61
N GLU A 4 8.68 12.56 5.99
CA GLU A 4 9.75 12.69 6.99
C GLU A 4 9.30 12.25 8.39
N GLU A 5 7.98 12.22 8.61
CA GLU A 5 7.34 11.80 9.86
C GLU A 5 6.97 10.31 9.82
N ALA A 6 7.34 9.53 8.79
CA ALA A 6 6.93 8.13 8.65
C ALA A 6 7.25 7.27 9.89
N ASN A 7 8.36 7.56 10.58
CA ASN A 7 8.75 6.89 11.82
C ASN A 7 7.74 7.06 12.97
N ASP A 8 6.83 8.03 12.92
CA ASP A 8 5.76 8.16 13.90
C ASP A 8 4.77 6.98 13.86
N LEU A 9 4.72 6.22 12.76
CA LEU A 9 3.95 4.98 12.70
C LEU A 9 4.47 3.91 13.66
N LEU A 10 5.75 3.96 14.04
CA LEU A 10 6.37 3.05 15.02
C LEU A 10 5.97 3.38 16.47
N LYS A 11 5.37 4.55 16.73
CA LYS A 11 4.90 4.91 18.07
C LYS A 11 3.78 3.94 18.50
N PRO A 12 3.73 3.54 19.79
CA PRO A 12 2.64 2.72 20.30
C PRO A 12 1.26 3.37 20.06
N GLY A 13 0.23 2.53 19.89
CA GLY A 13 -1.14 3.01 19.68
C GLY A 13 -1.37 3.56 18.27
N TYR A 14 -2.13 4.65 18.20
CA TYR A 14 -2.60 5.27 16.96
C TYR A 14 -2.28 6.76 16.94
N LEU A 15 -2.12 7.29 15.73
CA LEU A 15 -1.96 8.72 15.51
C LEU A 15 -3.34 9.39 15.35
N PRO A 16 -3.43 10.72 15.47
CA PRO A 16 -4.71 11.43 15.29
C PRO A 16 -5.32 11.27 13.89
N PHE A 17 -4.52 10.95 12.87
CA PHE A 17 -4.94 10.83 11.48
C PHE A 17 -4.59 9.43 10.93
N GLU A 18 -5.47 8.46 11.18
CA GLU A 18 -5.35 7.08 10.67
C GLU A 18 -6.23 6.80 9.45
N ALA A 19 -7.28 7.59 9.24
CA ALA A 19 -8.21 7.44 8.13
C ALA A 19 -8.68 8.81 7.63
N GLY A 20 -8.71 9.01 6.32
CA GLY A 20 -9.13 10.25 5.67
C GLY A 20 -8.08 10.77 4.68
N TYR A 21 -8.31 11.96 4.14
CA TYR A 21 -7.35 12.68 3.32
C TYR A 21 -7.22 14.13 3.78
N LYS A 22 -6.06 14.74 3.54
CA LYS A 22 -5.76 16.13 3.89
C LYS A 22 -4.82 16.74 2.87
N ARG A 23 -5.13 17.96 2.43
CA ARG A 23 -4.20 18.81 1.69
C ARG A 23 -3.37 19.66 2.64
N TYR A 24 -2.07 19.72 2.40
CA TYR A 24 -1.14 20.59 3.11
C TYR A 24 -1.02 21.97 2.42
N GLU A 25 -0.41 22.94 3.11
CA GLU A 25 -0.24 24.31 2.63
C GLU A 25 0.57 24.42 1.33
N ASP A 26 1.47 23.47 1.09
CA ASP A 26 2.24 23.33 -0.15
C ASP A 26 1.50 22.49 -1.20
N GLY A 27 0.22 22.20 -1.00
CA GLY A 27 -0.66 21.45 -1.91
C GLY A 27 -0.47 19.94 -1.90
N LEU A 28 0.44 19.39 -1.09
CA LEU A 28 0.64 17.95 -0.98
C LEU A 28 -0.65 17.30 -0.47
N LEU A 29 -1.22 16.38 -1.24
CA LEU A 29 -2.43 15.65 -0.85
C LEU A 29 -2.00 14.34 -0.19
N VAL A 30 -2.31 14.21 1.09
CA VAL A 30 -1.96 13.04 1.91
C VAL A 30 -3.21 12.24 2.24
N ILE A 31 -3.19 10.95 1.95
CA ILE A 31 -4.23 10.01 2.30
C ILE A 31 -3.71 9.09 3.40
N ALA A 32 -4.51 8.88 4.44
CA ALA A 32 -4.31 7.84 5.45
C ALA A 32 -5.47 6.85 5.35
N ALA A 33 -5.16 5.56 5.31
CA ALA A 33 -6.16 4.50 5.37
C ALA A 33 -5.73 3.47 6.41
N ARG A 34 -6.68 3.06 7.26
CA ARG A 34 -6.46 1.98 8.23
C ARG A 34 -7.44 0.85 7.94
N SER A 35 -6.90 -0.33 7.74
CA SER A 35 -7.67 -1.56 7.51
C SER A 35 -7.30 -2.59 8.57
N SER A 36 -8.32 -3.20 9.18
CA SER A 36 -8.15 -4.31 10.12
C SER A 36 -8.37 -5.62 9.37
N LEU A 37 -7.38 -6.51 9.41
CA LEU A 37 -7.30 -7.71 8.58
C LEU A 37 -7.33 -8.94 9.49
N MET A 38 -8.52 -9.50 9.66
CA MET A 38 -8.75 -10.66 10.53
C MET A 38 -8.11 -11.92 9.93
N ASN A 39 -7.45 -12.71 10.76
CA ASN A 39 -6.77 -13.96 10.38
C ASN A 39 -5.67 -13.82 9.30
N ILE A 40 -5.22 -12.59 9.03
CA ILE A 40 -4.11 -12.31 8.12
C ILE A 40 -2.94 -11.80 8.95
N THR A 41 -1.74 -12.38 8.78
CA THR A 41 -0.52 -11.85 9.42
C THR A 41 0.22 -10.92 8.47
N LYS A 42 1.15 -10.13 9.02
CA LYS A 42 2.02 -9.28 8.21
C LYS A 42 2.85 -10.06 7.19
N GLU A 43 3.26 -11.29 7.49
CA GLU A 43 4.03 -12.14 6.55
C GLU A 43 3.19 -12.54 5.34
N MET A 44 1.88 -12.74 5.50
CA MET A 44 0.98 -13.03 4.37
C MET A 44 0.86 -11.84 3.44
N ILE A 45 0.79 -10.63 4.01
CA ILE A 45 0.77 -9.38 3.24
C ILE A 45 2.07 -9.19 2.48
N GLU A 46 3.21 -9.34 3.16
CA GLU A 46 4.53 -9.22 2.53
C GLU A 46 4.73 -10.26 1.42
N TRP A 47 4.30 -11.50 1.66
CA TRP A 47 4.29 -12.56 0.66
C TRP A 47 3.39 -12.23 -0.53
N TRP A 48 2.16 -11.76 -0.30
CA TRP A 48 1.22 -11.41 -1.36
C TRP A 48 1.80 -10.35 -2.28
N VAL A 49 2.39 -9.30 -1.69
CA VAL A 49 3.07 -8.24 -2.41
C VAL A 49 4.27 -8.75 -3.19
N GLY A 50 4.86 -9.92 -2.90
CA GLY A 50 5.88 -10.60 -3.70
C GLY A 50 5.35 -11.64 -4.71
N TYR A 51 4.14 -12.14 -4.51
CA TYR A 51 3.52 -13.22 -5.27
C TYR A 51 2.79 -12.74 -6.54
N VAL A 52 2.01 -11.66 -6.44
CA VAL A 52 1.13 -11.17 -7.54
C VAL A 52 1.90 -10.75 -8.78
N HIS A 53 1.78 -11.43 -9.90
CA HIS A 53 2.63 -11.12 -11.06
C HIS A 53 1.91 -11.14 -12.40
N ASN A 54 0.61 -11.38 -12.38
CA ASN A 54 -0.21 -11.41 -13.57
C ASN A 54 -1.58 -10.80 -13.28
N THR A 55 -2.31 -10.50 -14.35
CA THR A 55 -3.61 -9.81 -14.27
C THR A 55 -4.67 -10.64 -13.57
N GLU A 56 -4.66 -11.96 -13.70
CA GLU A 56 -5.62 -12.84 -13.01
C GLU A 56 -5.49 -12.70 -11.49
N GLN A 57 -4.28 -12.87 -10.96
CA GLN A 57 -4.00 -12.71 -9.54
C GLN A 57 -4.33 -11.30 -9.05
N TYR A 58 -3.96 -10.27 -9.83
CA TYR A 58 -4.22 -8.89 -9.44
C TYR A 58 -5.72 -8.59 -9.34
N SER A 59 -6.53 -9.20 -10.21
CA SER A 59 -7.99 -9.07 -10.17
C SER A 59 -8.64 -9.69 -8.94
N TRP A 60 -8.00 -10.65 -8.26
CA TRP A 60 -8.51 -11.20 -6.99
C TRP A 60 -8.50 -10.15 -5.87
N TRP A 61 -7.54 -9.23 -5.91
CA TRP A 61 -7.43 -8.14 -4.95
C TRP A 61 -8.55 -7.12 -5.11
N HIS A 62 -8.90 -6.78 -6.35
CA HIS A 62 -10.03 -5.90 -6.64
C HIS A 62 -10.58 -6.07 -8.05
N LYS A 63 -11.61 -6.91 -8.19
CA LYS A 63 -12.16 -7.31 -9.50
C LYS A 63 -12.59 -6.14 -10.40
N GLU A 64 -13.11 -5.06 -9.81
CA GLU A 64 -13.64 -3.92 -10.59
C GLU A 64 -12.56 -2.89 -10.99
N ASP A 65 -11.55 -2.71 -10.15
CA ASP A 65 -10.58 -1.61 -10.27
C ASP A 65 -9.27 -2.10 -10.89
N HIS A 66 -8.90 -3.37 -10.71
CA HIS A 66 -7.64 -3.94 -11.22
C HIS A 66 -7.82 -4.51 -12.62
N VAL A 67 -7.43 -3.72 -13.62
CA VAL A 67 -7.68 -4.02 -15.03
C VAL A 67 -6.52 -4.78 -15.67
N PHE A 68 -5.28 -4.45 -15.29
CA PHE A 68 -4.08 -5.07 -15.85
C PHE A 68 -2.94 -5.07 -14.83
N SER A 69 -2.13 -6.11 -14.89
CA SER A 69 -0.90 -6.25 -14.11
C SER A 69 0.17 -6.97 -14.92
N ASP A 70 1.38 -6.41 -14.88
CA ASP A 70 2.63 -7.03 -15.34
C ASP A 70 3.80 -6.55 -14.44
N TRP A 71 5.00 -7.07 -14.65
CA TRP A 71 6.13 -6.79 -13.76
C TRP A 71 7.45 -6.60 -14.51
N ILE A 72 8.26 -5.66 -14.02
CA ILE A 72 9.66 -5.48 -14.41
C ILE A 72 10.56 -5.83 -13.22
N GLY A 73 11.46 -6.80 -13.41
CA GLY A 73 12.38 -7.29 -12.38
C GLY A 73 12.02 -8.69 -11.89
N GLU A 74 12.64 -9.11 -10.77
CA GLU A 74 12.37 -10.41 -10.16
C GLU A 74 10.95 -10.47 -9.56
N ARG A 75 10.25 -11.60 -9.75
CA ARG A 75 8.89 -11.79 -9.26
C ARG A 75 8.51 -13.25 -9.03
N GLY A 76 7.53 -13.52 -8.16
CA GLY A 76 7.03 -14.86 -7.86
C GLY A 76 7.95 -15.67 -6.93
N THR A 77 9.06 -15.06 -6.49
CA THR A 77 10.04 -15.63 -5.57
C THR A 77 9.86 -15.14 -4.13
N GLY A 78 8.84 -14.30 -3.88
CA GLY A 78 8.65 -13.60 -2.62
C GLY A 78 9.49 -12.33 -2.46
N LYS A 79 10.34 -12.00 -3.45
CA LYS A 79 11.09 -10.74 -3.49
C LYS A 79 10.42 -9.75 -4.45
N TYR A 80 10.34 -8.49 -4.02
CA TYR A 80 9.75 -7.42 -4.84
C TYR A 80 10.50 -6.10 -4.77
N ILE A 81 11.33 -5.86 -3.74
CA ILE A 81 12.12 -4.64 -3.59
C ILE A 81 13.07 -4.49 -4.80
N GLY A 82 13.09 -3.29 -5.39
CA GLY A 82 13.80 -3.00 -6.64
C GLY A 82 13.00 -3.30 -7.91
N GLY A 83 11.94 -4.13 -7.81
CA GLY A 83 11.02 -4.40 -8.91
C GLY A 83 10.06 -3.25 -9.18
N THR A 84 9.39 -3.31 -10.33
CA THR A 84 8.34 -2.36 -10.72
C THR A 84 7.11 -3.11 -11.18
N HIS A 85 5.99 -2.86 -10.50
CA HIS A 85 4.67 -3.32 -10.92
C HIS A 85 4.12 -2.37 -11.97
N ILE A 86 3.70 -2.93 -13.10
CA ILE A 86 2.98 -2.21 -14.16
C ILE A 86 1.50 -2.49 -13.94
N ALA A 87 0.77 -1.50 -13.41
CA ALA A 87 -0.62 -1.63 -13.06
C ALA A 87 -1.47 -0.71 -13.94
N HIS A 88 -2.57 -1.22 -14.49
CA HIS A 88 -3.64 -0.36 -14.97
C HIS A 88 -4.82 -0.50 -14.02
N GLU A 89 -5.17 0.58 -13.35
CA GLU A 89 -6.17 0.51 -12.28
C GLU A 89 -6.97 1.79 -12.09
N ARG A 90 -8.15 1.62 -11.51
CA ARG A 90 -8.98 2.71 -11.05
C ARG A 90 -8.65 3.00 -9.60
N LEU A 91 -8.56 4.26 -9.23
CA LEU A 91 -8.27 4.66 -7.85
C LEU A 91 -9.55 5.21 -7.20
N GLY A 92 -10.62 4.40 -7.20
CA GLY A 92 -11.95 4.77 -6.69
C GLY A 92 -12.79 5.68 -7.59
N GLY A 93 -12.36 5.89 -8.84
CA GLY A 93 -13.06 6.67 -9.87
C GLY A 93 -13.33 5.88 -11.16
N LYS A 94 -13.80 6.57 -12.20
CA LYS A 94 -14.07 5.95 -13.52
C LYS A 94 -12.88 5.99 -14.48
N GLU A 95 -11.78 6.61 -14.10
CA GLU A 95 -10.57 6.64 -14.91
C GLU A 95 -9.74 5.39 -14.65
N VAL A 96 -9.08 4.87 -15.68
CA VAL A 96 -8.04 3.85 -15.53
C VAL A 96 -6.70 4.54 -15.65
N HIS A 97 -5.96 4.59 -14.55
CA HIS A 97 -4.61 5.12 -14.50
C HIS A 97 -3.61 4.03 -14.87
N LYS A 98 -2.61 4.39 -15.67
CA LYS A 98 -1.50 3.50 -16.01
C LYS A 98 -0.31 3.86 -15.14
N LEU A 99 0.04 2.97 -14.22
CA LEU A 99 0.98 3.24 -13.15
C LEU A 99 2.17 2.30 -13.24
N ARG A 100 3.33 2.85 -12.91
CA ARG A 100 4.56 2.10 -12.65
C ARG A 100 4.90 2.28 -11.18
N ILE A 101 4.68 1.25 -10.39
CA ILE A 101 4.87 1.25 -8.93
C ILE A 101 6.21 0.58 -8.64
N ASN A 102 7.22 1.39 -8.33
CA ASN A 102 8.57 0.91 -8.06
C ASN A 102 8.78 0.75 -6.55
N PHE A 103 9.05 -0.48 -6.13
CA PHE A 103 9.21 -0.83 -4.72
C PHE A 103 10.62 -0.53 -4.24
N LEU A 104 10.71 0.10 -3.07
CA LEU A 104 11.95 0.56 -2.46
C LEU A 104 12.11 -0.07 -1.08
N ASP A 105 13.35 -0.13 -0.61
CA ASP A 105 13.62 -0.53 0.77
C ASP A 105 12.96 0.47 1.74
N PRO A 106 12.13 0.01 2.70
CA PRO A 106 11.56 0.88 3.73
C PRO A 106 12.60 1.65 4.55
N ALA A 107 13.84 1.16 4.65
CA ALA A 107 14.94 1.83 5.33
C ALA A 107 15.26 3.23 4.76
N VAL A 108 14.79 3.53 3.54
CA VAL A 108 14.91 4.87 2.95
C VAL A 108 14.11 5.92 3.71
N ILE A 109 13.00 5.55 4.35
CA ILE A 109 12.10 6.48 5.05
C ILE A 109 11.73 6.07 6.48
N MET A 110 12.12 4.86 6.91
CA MET A 110 11.82 4.34 8.24
C MET A 110 13.05 3.73 8.92
N ASP A 111 13.04 3.73 10.24
CA ASP A 111 14.01 3.06 11.11
C ASP A 111 13.65 1.56 11.21
N THR A 112 14.17 0.78 10.26
CA THR A 112 13.87 -0.66 10.11
C THR A 112 14.46 -1.51 11.22
N ASP A 113 15.47 -1.04 11.95
CA ASP A 113 16.04 -1.73 13.13
C ASP A 113 14.99 -1.93 14.23
N LYS A 114 13.97 -1.06 14.28
CA LYS A 114 12.86 -1.15 15.24
C LYS A 114 11.76 -2.13 14.83
N PHE A 115 11.73 -2.61 13.59
CA PHE A 115 10.58 -3.35 13.05
C PHE A 115 10.33 -4.66 13.81
N LYS A 116 11.40 -5.39 14.13
CA LYS A 116 11.31 -6.65 14.88
C LYS A 116 10.71 -6.42 16.26
N ALA A 117 11.20 -5.41 16.99
CA ALA A 117 10.72 -5.10 18.33
C ALA A 117 9.26 -4.58 18.32
N ALA A 118 8.88 -3.86 17.27
CA ALA A 118 7.52 -3.33 17.10
C ALA A 118 6.53 -4.34 16.50
N GLY A 119 6.99 -5.53 16.07
CA GLY A 119 6.12 -6.54 15.47
C GLY A 119 5.52 -6.11 14.12
N VAL A 120 6.31 -5.42 13.29
CA VAL A 120 5.81 -4.81 12.04
C VAL A 120 6.61 -5.22 10.80
N THR A 121 6.04 -4.97 9.63
CA THR A 121 6.74 -4.88 8.33
C THR A 121 6.21 -3.65 7.58
N ALA A 122 6.86 -3.26 6.49
CA ALA A 122 6.42 -2.13 5.69
C ALA A 122 6.67 -2.36 4.20
N ILE A 123 5.71 -1.96 3.37
CA ILE A 123 5.85 -1.93 1.91
C ILE A 123 5.92 -0.48 1.48
N HIS A 124 7.07 -0.07 0.94
CA HIS A 124 7.30 1.27 0.44
C HIS A 124 7.46 1.25 -1.09
N ALA A 125 6.79 2.18 -1.77
CA ALA A 125 6.96 2.36 -3.21
C ALA A 125 6.83 3.83 -3.62
N ARG A 126 7.32 4.12 -4.82
CA ARG A 126 7.08 5.37 -5.55
C ARG A 126 6.36 5.07 -6.85
N LEU A 127 5.49 5.99 -7.26
CA LEU A 127 4.60 5.81 -8.39
C LEU A 127 4.99 6.77 -9.51
N ALA A 128 5.06 6.25 -10.73
CA ALA A 128 5.16 7.03 -11.95
C ALA A 128 3.93 6.79 -12.82
N LEU A 129 3.58 7.77 -13.64
CA LEU A 129 2.63 7.57 -14.73
C LEU A 129 3.37 6.89 -15.89
N ASP A 130 2.68 5.98 -16.58
CA ASP A 130 3.22 5.35 -17.78
C ASP A 130 3.51 6.39 -18.86
N GLY A 131 4.65 6.27 -19.54
CA GLY A 131 5.13 7.23 -20.54
C GLY A 131 5.69 8.55 -19.99
N GLU A 132 5.53 8.85 -18.70
CA GLU A 132 6.00 10.11 -18.09
C GLU A 132 7.35 9.93 -17.36
N PRO A 133 8.23 10.96 -17.37
CA PRO A 133 9.48 10.92 -16.63
C PRO A 133 9.27 11.05 -15.11
N GLY A 134 10.21 10.49 -14.35
CA GLY A 134 10.24 10.61 -12.90
C GLY A 134 9.06 9.96 -12.19
N TYR A 135 8.79 10.43 -10.98
CA TYR A 135 7.78 9.91 -10.06
C TYR A 135 6.91 11.06 -9.54
N VAL A 136 5.68 10.72 -9.19
CA VAL A 136 4.63 11.70 -8.87
C VAL A 136 3.96 11.49 -7.52
N ALA A 137 4.14 10.31 -6.93
CA ALA A 137 3.64 10.00 -5.60
C ALA A 137 4.51 8.95 -4.92
N LYS A 138 4.33 8.81 -3.60
CA LYS A 138 4.88 7.72 -2.79
C LYS A 138 3.79 7.07 -1.96
N LEU A 139 3.93 5.78 -1.69
CA LEU A 139 3.07 5.03 -0.78
C LEU A 139 3.89 4.32 0.29
N LEU A 140 3.24 4.05 1.42
CA LEU A 140 3.73 3.22 2.50
C LEU A 140 2.57 2.43 3.07
N HIS A 141 2.62 1.12 3.02
CA HIS A 141 1.75 0.25 3.82
C HIS A 141 2.54 -0.21 5.05
N PHE A 142 2.22 0.35 6.21
CA PHE A 142 2.78 -0.09 7.48
C PHE A 142 1.88 -1.16 8.08
N VAL A 143 2.40 -2.38 8.28
CA VAL A 143 1.61 -3.52 8.69
C VAL A 143 2.07 -3.97 10.08
N ARG A 144 1.14 -3.97 11.03
CA ARG A 144 1.40 -4.32 12.43
C ARG A 144 0.56 -5.53 12.81
N ASP A 145 1.19 -6.58 13.33
CA ASP A 145 0.44 -7.72 13.85
C ASP A 145 -0.37 -7.34 15.09
N THR A 146 -1.52 -7.98 15.23
CA THR A 146 -2.44 -7.83 16.35
C THR A 146 -2.89 -9.23 16.81
N PRO A 147 -3.52 -9.36 17.99
CA PRO A 147 -4.02 -10.67 18.43
C PRO A 147 -5.04 -11.33 17.49
N TYR A 148 -5.68 -10.55 16.61
CA TYR A 148 -6.72 -11.04 15.70
C TYR A 148 -6.25 -11.24 14.24
N GLY A 149 -4.98 -10.92 13.94
CA GLY A 149 -4.43 -10.88 12.59
C GLY A 149 -3.43 -9.74 12.46
N CYS A 150 -3.71 -8.77 11.59
CA CYS A 150 -2.91 -7.57 11.50
C CYS A 150 -3.78 -6.35 11.21
N GLU A 151 -3.17 -5.19 11.33
CA GLU A 151 -3.71 -3.97 10.77
C GLU A 151 -2.73 -3.38 9.77
N MET A 152 -3.27 -2.84 8.69
CA MET A 152 -2.51 -2.11 7.70
C MET A 152 -2.85 -0.62 7.80
N ARG A 153 -1.82 0.20 8.03
CA ARG A 153 -1.88 1.66 8.12
C ARG A 153 -1.16 2.24 6.91
N SER A 154 -1.94 2.51 5.86
CA SER A 154 -1.46 3.03 4.59
C SER A 154 -1.29 4.55 4.65
N ARG A 155 -0.22 5.06 4.01
CA ARG A 155 0.00 6.48 3.74
C ARG A 155 0.30 6.65 2.27
N PHE A 156 -0.39 7.58 1.63
CA PHE A 156 -0.13 7.99 0.25
C PHE A 156 0.19 9.48 0.24
N TRP A 157 1.31 9.84 -0.38
CA TRP A 157 1.76 11.22 -0.56
C TRP A 157 1.67 11.57 -2.04
N MET A 158 0.55 12.16 -2.44
CA MET A 158 0.27 12.54 -3.83
C MET A 158 0.85 13.93 -4.11
N GLY A 159 1.66 14.04 -5.15
CA GLY A 159 2.40 15.27 -5.46
C GLY A 159 3.80 15.29 -4.87
N TYR A 160 4.38 14.13 -4.59
CA TYR A 160 5.80 14.00 -4.25
C TYR A 160 6.59 13.82 -5.56
N PHE A 161 6.95 14.93 -6.21
CA PHE A 161 7.60 14.90 -7.52
C PHE A 161 9.11 14.68 -7.41
N GLU A 162 9.64 13.70 -8.14
CA GLU A 162 11.06 13.31 -8.11
C GLU A 162 11.52 12.90 -9.52
N GLY A 163 12.64 13.45 -10.01
CA GLY A 163 13.21 13.04 -11.31
C GLY A 163 12.41 13.51 -12.53
N ASN A 164 11.66 14.60 -12.41
CA ASN A 164 10.94 15.28 -13.49
C ASN A 164 10.95 16.81 -13.27
N ASP A 165 10.40 17.56 -14.23
CA ASP A 165 10.36 19.03 -14.22
C ASP A 165 9.15 19.60 -13.44
N LEU A 166 8.38 18.75 -12.75
CA LEU A 166 7.23 19.21 -11.95
C LEU A 166 7.69 19.85 -10.65
N LYS A 167 7.08 20.98 -10.31
CA LYS A 167 7.40 21.71 -9.08
C LYS A 167 6.62 21.16 -7.90
N ASN A 168 7.31 20.98 -6.78
CA ASN A 168 6.71 20.61 -5.50
C ASN A 168 6.08 21.85 -4.82
N ASP A 169 5.12 22.48 -5.50
CA ASP A 169 4.40 23.66 -5.03
C ASP A 169 2.88 23.46 -5.07
N PHE A 170 2.16 24.38 -4.41
CA PHE A 170 0.72 24.28 -4.25
C PHE A 170 -0.02 24.24 -5.59
N GLU A 171 0.38 25.12 -6.53
CA GLU A 171 -0.27 25.26 -7.83
C GLU A 171 -0.16 23.97 -8.66
N THR A 172 1.05 23.43 -8.78
CA THR A 172 1.30 22.20 -9.56
C THR A 172 0.57 21.02 -8.94
N ARG A 173 0.66 20.84 -7.62
CA ARG A 173 0.05 19.71 -6.92
C ARG A 173 -1.47 19.76 -6.94
N SER A 174 -2.07 20.93 -6.72
CA SER A 174 -3.53 21.06 -6.69
C SER A 174 -4.16 20.93 -8.07
N ARG A 175 -3.42 21.30 -9.12
CA ARG A 175 -3.83 21.07 -10.52
C ARG A 175 -3.83 19.59 -10.90
N ILE A 176 -2.81 18.83 -10.48
CA ILE A 176 -2.65 17.42 -10.85
C ILE A 176 -3.50 16.51 -9.95
N TYR A 177 -3.60 16.85 -8.67
CA TYR A 177 -4.26 16.03 -7.66
C TYR A 177 -5.41 16.82 -7.02
N PRO A 178 -6.63 16.74 -7.55
CA PRO A 178 -7.81 17.34 -6.91
C PRO A 178 -8.20 16.58 -5.63
N ASP A 179 -8.94 17.20 -4.72
CA ASP A 179 -9.29 16.62 -3.41
C ASP A 179 -10.13 15.34 -3.54
N GLU A 180 -10.94 15.22 -4.60
CA GLU A 180 -11.76 14.04 -4.89
C GLU A 180 -10.91 12.79 -5.09
N MET A 181 -9.66 12.92 -5.56
CA MET A 181 -8.73 11.79 -5.63
C MET A 181 -8.40 11.24 -4.24
N GLY A 182 -8.37 12.10 -3.21
CA GLY A 182 -8.16 11.68 -1.83
C GLY A 182 -9.30 10.79 -1.32
N ALA A 183 -10.54 11.13 -1.66
CA ALA A 183 -11.70 10.31 -1.34
C ALA A 183 -11.71 8.99 -2.14
N GLY A 184 -11.41 9.05 -3.43
CA GLY A 184 -11.35 7.88 -4.31
C GLY A 184 -10.29 6.87 -3.84
N LEU A 185 -9.07 7.33 -3.59
CA LEU A 185 -7.98 6.46 -3.15
C LEU A 185 -8.21 5.87 -1.75
N LEU A 186 -8.86 6.64 -0.85
CA LEU A 186 -9.27 6.11 0.46
C LEU A 186 -10.28 4.97 0.32
N LYS A 187 -11.29 5.14 -0.55
CA LYS A 187 -12.28 4.09 -0.86
C LYS A 187 -11.60 2.85 -1.44
N HIS A 188 -10.80 3.05 -2.49
CA HIS A 188 -10.08 1.99 -3.18
C HIS A 188 -9.22 1.17 -2.21
N CYS A 189 -8.36 1.84 -1.43
CA CYS A 189 -7.52 1.17 -0.44
C CYS A 189 -8.34 0.42 0.62
N HIS A 190 -9.52 0.93 1.02
CA HIS A 190 -10.37 0.21 1.96
C HIS A 190 -10.95 -1.08 1.34
N GLU A 191 -11.44 -1.01 0.10
CA GLU A 191 -12.05 -2.13 -0.62
C GLU A 191 -11.02 -3.23 -0.92
N GLU A 192 -9.87 -2.87 -1.46
CA GLU A 192 -8.77 -3.80 -1.75
C GLU A 192 -8.34 -4.59 -0.52
N MET A 193 -8.08 -3.90 0.60
CA MET A 193 -7.62 -4.56 1.82
C MET A 193 -8.71 -5.44 2.43
N SER A 194 -9.98 -5.04 2.29
CA SER A 194 -11.11 -5.88 2.72
C SER A 194 -11.20 -7.17 1.90
N ASN A 195 -10.95 -7.09 0.58
CA ASN A 195 -10.98 -8.25 -0.31
C ASN A 195 -9.86 -9.27 -0.01
N LEU A 196 -8.70 -8.84 0.52
CA LEU A 196 -7.65 -9.78 0.94
C LEU A 196 -8.18 -10.80 1.97
N GLY A 197 -9.09 -10.38 2.86
CA GLY A 197 -9.73 -11.26 3.83
C GLY A 197 -10.51 -12.43 3.21
N ILE A 198 -10.89 -12.34 1.93
CA ILE A 198 -11.70 -13.35 1.25
C ILE A 198 -10.84 -14.55 0.80
N PHE A 199 -9.60 -14.31 0.37
CA PHE A 199 -8.81 -15.35 -0.30
C PHE A 199 -7.40 -15.53 0.26
N LEU A 200 -6.81 -14.50 0.88
CA LEU A 200 -5.38 -14.50 1.18
C LEU A 200 -4.95 -15.61 2.15
N PRO A 201 -5.67 -15.88 3.27
CA PRO A 201 -5.29 -16.97 4.17
C PRO A 201 -5.24 -18.35 3.50
N GLU A 202 -6.28 -18.70 2.74
CA GLU A 202 -6.37 -19.99 2.04
C GLU A 202 -5.31 -20.09 0.93
N LEU A 203 -5.15 -19.02 0.16
CA LEU A 203 -4.16 -18.93 -0.89
C LEU A 203 -2.75 -19.11 -0.32
N TYR A 204 -2.42 -18.39 0.76
CA TYR A 204 -1.12 -18.47 1.41
C TYR A 204 -0.81 -19.89 1.90
N GLU A 205 -1.77 -20.54 2.58
CA GLU A 205 -1.61 -21.91 3.04
C GLU A 205 -1.40 -22.89 1.88
N ARG A 206 -2.15 -22.74 0.79
CA ARG A 206 -2.04 -23.59 -0.39
C ARG A 206 -0.68 -23.48 -1.08
N GLU A 207 -0.20 -22.25 -1.27
CA GLU A 207 1.04 -21.99 -2.04
C GLU A 207 2.31 -22.19 -1.20
N THR A 208 2.25 -22.02 0.12
CA THR A 208 3.43 -22.10 1.00
C THR A 208 3.47 -23.36 1.87
N GLY A 209 2.32 -24.02 2.08
CA GLY A 209 2.17 -25.12 3.04
C GLY A 209 2.15 -24.68 4.51
N ILE A 210 2.31 -23.37 4.79
CA ILE A 210 2.29 -22.83 6.15
C ILE A 210 0.84 -22.70 6.61
N LYS A 211 0.49 -23.43 7.67
CA LYS A 211 -0.86 -23.41 8.24
C LYS A 211 -1.20 -22.04 8.80
N VAL A 212 -2.34 -21.50 8.40
CA VAL A 212 -2.87 -20.26 8.98
C VAL A 212 -3.62 -20.59 10.27
N LYS A 213 -3.24 -19.93 11.38
CA LYS A 213 -4.04 -20.00 12.59
C LYS A 213 -5.28 -19.11 12.41
N ILE A 214 -6.40 -19.73 12.06
CA ILE A 214 -7.71 -19.07 12.11
C ILE A 214 -8.16 -19.06 13.56
N GLY A 215 -8.44 -17.88 14.11
CA GLY A 215 -8.98 -17.77 15.46
C GLY A 215 -10.29 -18.57 15.57
N SER A 216 -10.38 -19.42 16.59
CA SER A 216 -11.58 -20.20 16.88
C SER A 216 -12.32 -19.61 18.08
N MET A 217 -13.60 -19.95 18.25
CA MET A 217 -14.35 -19.58 19.47
C MET A 217 -13.63 -20.09 20.73
N ALA A 218 -12.87 -21.19 20.64
CA ALA A 218 -12.11 -21.73 21.77
C ALA A 218 -10.88 -20.87 22.16
N ASP A 219 -10.42 -19.94 21.32
CA ASP A 219 -9.32 -19.02 21.65
C ASP A 219 -9.80 -17.78 22.44
N VAL A 220 -11.12 -17.56 22.52
CA VAL A 220 -11.77 -16.41 23.20
C VAL A 220 -12.68 -16.82 24.36
N LEU A 221 -12.90 -18.12 24.56
CA LEU A 221 -13.56 -18.71 25.73
C LEU A 221 -12.51 -19.15 26.76
#